data_AF-A0AAE0H2K9-F1
#
_entry.id   AF-A0AAE0H2K9-F1
#
_cell.length_a   1.000
_cell.length_b   1.000
_cell.length_c   1.000
_cell.angle_alpha   90.00
_cell.angle_beta   90.00
_cell.angle_gamma   90.00
#
_symmetry.space_group_name_H-M   'P 1'
#
loop_
_entity.id
_entity.type
_entity.pdbx_description
1 polymer ?
#
loop_
_entity_poly.entity_id
_entity_poly.type
_entity_poly.pdbx_seq_one_letter_code
_entity_poly.pdbx_strand_id
1 'polypeptide(L)'
;MSDAQAQEEQNQVRLLEAQRSRKAAQEDALRLANRVAQLQKEDEKAKKRIQETQKRASEIRNLRKRNEDHKLEKEALNQQRNRELAMQMEQLTVAKRENERRKQESAEFLARQKREMREMTKGEQASHERQLAEQRLLERKKALESKEAVRQKQQECKEKQLSEKQKQMEQNRLEYERRLAEETKEQQKKEKELQKLAQQEMELIERLQHKQLEQRTAYEELESALGLKKGESRDAFPKTSGPVAAEPGLADEPDEQEVAKQFGILDEEGTGFIATGQLNSLMTNLGISLNDAQLEQATSQLDKDNAGKISFGEFLLWWSG
;
A
#
# COMPACT_ATOMS: atom_id res chain seq x y z
N MET A 1 -113.88 -101.98 -118.73
CA MET A 1 -112.82 -100.95 -118.63
C MET A 1 -113.15 -100.15 -117.39
N SER A 2 -112.45 -100.40 -116.28
CA SER A 2 -112.78 -99.84 -114.96
C SER A 2 -111.53 -99.71 -114.10
N ASP A 3 -110.90 -100.84 -113.78
CA ASP A 3 -109.95 -100.93 -112.66
C ASP A 3 -108.62 -100.24 -112.96
N ALA A 4 -108.15 -100.35 -114.21
CA ALA A 4 -106.94 -99.66 -114.67
C ALA A 4 -107.09 -98.12 -114.62
N GLN A 5 -108.26 -97.59 -114.98
CA GLN A 5 -108.52 -96.15 -114.93
C GLN A 5 -108.59 -95.65 -113.47
N ALA A 6 -109.24 -96.41 -112.58
CA ALA A 6 -109.27 -96.09 -111.15
C ALA A 6 -107.87 -96.14 -110.50
N GLN A 7 -107.01 -97.09 -110.89
CA GLN A 7 -105.60 -97.11 -110.48
C GLN A 7 -104.81 -95.92 -111.03
N GLU A 8 -105.05 -95.54 -112.29
CA GLU A 8 -104.38 -94.40 -112.92
C GLU A 8 -104.77 -93.08 -112.24
N GLU A 9 -106.06 -92.86 -111.94
CA GLU A 9 -106.54 -91.72 -111.16
C GLU A 9 -105.94 -91.70 -109.74
N GLN A 10 -105.91 -92.82 -109.02
CA GLN A 10 -105.27 -92.89 -107.70
C GLN A 10 -103.77 -92.58 -107.75
N ASN A 11 -103.07 -93.01 -108.80
CA ASN A 11 -101.66 -92.68 -109.00
C ASN A 11 -101.47 -91.19 -109.36
N GLN A 12 -102.36 -90.58 -110.14
CA GLN A 12 -102.35 -89.14 -110.40
C GLN A 12 -102.61 -88.31 -109.13
N VAL A 13 -103.57 -88.70 -108.28
CA VAL A 13 -103.83 -88.04 -106.99
C VAL A 13 -102.60 -88.12 -106.08
N ARG A 14 -102.03 -89.32 -105.89
CA ARG A 14 -100.80 -89.51 -105.09
C ARG A 14 -99.62 -88.70 -105.63
N LEU A 15 -99.49 -88.60 -106.96
CA LEU A 15 -98.45 -87.78 -107.60
C LEU A 15 -98.68 -86.27 -107.33
N LEU A 16 -99.91 -85.79 -107.40
CA LEU A 16 -100.26 -84.39 -107.08
C LEU A 16 -100.06 -84.07 -105.60
N GLU A 17 -100.39 -84.98 -104.69
CA GLU A 17 -100.14 -84.85 -103.25
C GLU A 17 -98.64 -84.84 -102.95
N ALA A 18 -97.86 -85.75 -103.55
CA ALA A 18 -96.40 -85.76 -103.44
C ALA A 18 -95.77 -84.48 -104.01
N GLN A 19 -96.30 -83.93 -105.13
CA GLN A 19 -95.85 -82.65 -105.69
C GLN A 19 -96.18 -81.46 -104.77
N ARG A 20 -97.38 -81.43 -104.17
CA ARG A 20 -97.78 -80.41 -103.19
C ARG A 20 -96.92 -80.48 -101.92
N SER A 21 -96.72 -81.67 -101.37
CA SER A 21 -95.87 -81.92 -100.21
C SER A 21 -94.42 -81.52 -100.48
N ARG A 22 -93.86 -81.89 -101.65
CA ARG A 22 -92.53 -81.45 -102.09
C ARG A 22 -92.44 -79.93 -102.18
N LYS A 23 -93.46 -79.26 -102.72
CA LYS A 23 -93.48 -77.78 -102.81
C LYS A 23 -93.52 -77.13 -101.43
N ALA A 24 -94.37 -77.63 -100.51
CA ALA A 24 -94.42 -77.14 -99.13
C ALA A 24 -93.06 -77.31 -98.43
N ALA A 25 -92.44 -78.49 -98.52
CA ALA A 25 -91.10 -78.74 -97.98
C ALA A 25 -90.01 -77.85 -98.60
N GLN A 26 -90.12 -77.52 -99.90
CA GLN A 26 -89.22 -76.55 -100.56
C GLN A 26 -89.44 -75.12 -100.06
N GLU A 27 -90.69 -74.69 -99.89
CA GLU A 27 -91.02 -73.36 -99.33
C GLU A 27 -90.54 -73.24 -97.86
N ASP A 28 -90.72 -74.27 -97.04
CA ASP A 28 -90.25 -74.27 -95.64
C ASP A 28 -88.72 -74.39 -95.52
N ALA A 29 -88.07 -75.18 -96.38
CA ALA A 29 -86.60 -75.19 -96.47
C ALA A 29 -86.04 -73.81 -96.84
N LEU A 30 -86.71 -73.08 -97.74
CA LEU A 30 -86.32 -71.73 -98.15
C LEU A 30 -86.58 -70.68 -97.05
N ARG A 31 -87.70 -70.78 -96.32
CA ARG A 31 -87.96 -69.99 -95.10
C ARG A 31 -86.88 -70.23 -94.03
N LEU A 32 -86.52 -71.50 -93.81
CA LEU A 32 -85.49 -71.89 -92.84
C LEU A 32 -84.11 -71.38 -93.26
N ALA A 33 -83.73 -71.54 -94.54
CA ALA A 33 -82.47 -71.03 -95.07
C ALA A 33 -82.34 -69.50 -94.90
N ASN A 34 -83.41 -68.75 -95.19
CA ASN A 34 -83.46 -67.29 -94.96
C ASN A 34 -83.27 -66.94 -93.47
N ARG A 35 -83.93 -67.67 -92.57
CA ARG A 35 -83.78 -67.47 -91.11
C ARG A 35 -82.37 -67.80 -90.62
N VAL A 36 -81.76 -68.89 -91.12
CA VAL A 36 -80.37 -69.26 -90.81
C VAL A 36 -79.40 -68.20 -91.31
N ALA A 37 -79.56 -67.70 -92.53
CA ALA A 37 -78.72 -66.63 -93.08
C ALA A 37 -78.83 -65.31 -92.29
N GLN A 38 -80.04 -64.96 -91.80
CA GLN A 38 -80.21 -63.83 -90.90
C GLN A 38 -79.50 -64.05 -89.55
N LEU A 39 -79.70 -65.21 -88.91
CA LEU A 39 -79.06 -65.53 -87.63
C LEU A 39 -77.53 -65.56 -87.73
N GLN A 40 -76.96 -66.10 -88.80
CA GLN A 40 -75.52 -66.03 -89.08
C GLN A 40 -75.03 -64.57 -89.23
N LYS A 41 -75.81 -63.71 -89.90
CA LYS A 41 -75.51 -62.28 -90.06
C LYS A 41 -75.64 -61.49 -88.75
N GLU A 42 -76.40 -61.99 -87.79
CA GLU A 42 -76.54 -61.42 -86.44
C GLU A 42 -75.45 -61.92 -85.49
N ASP A 43 -75.09 -63.21 -85.55
CA ASP A 43 -73.94 -63.81 -84.87
C ASP A 43 -72.61 -63.16 -85.30
N GLU A 44 -72.38 -62.95 -86.59
CA GLU A 44 -71.19 -62.23 -87.08
C GLU A 44 -71.14 -60.75 -86.63
N LYS A 45 -72.30 -60.10 -86.39
CA LYS A 45 -72.34 -58.78 -85.75
C LYS A 45 -72.04 -58.88 -84.25
N ALA A 46 -72.54 -59.91 -83.57
CA ALA A 46 -72.31 -60.15 -82.15
C ALA A 46 -70.82 -60.45 -81.88
N LYS A 47 -70.21 -61.36 -82.64
CA LYS A 47 -68.77 -61.65 -82.63
C LYS A 47 -67.92 -60.38 -82.78
N LYS A 48 -68.22 -59.53 -83.76
CA LYS A 48 -67.48 -58.27 -83.98
C LYS A 48 -67.62 -57.31 -82.79
N ARG A 49 -68.83 -57.16 -82.22
CA ARG A 49 -69.06 -56.37 -80.99
C ARG A 49 -68.30 -56.94 -79.79
N ILE A 50 -68.27 -58.27 -79.64
CA ILE A 50 -67.53 -58.96 -78.57
C ILE A 50 -66.01 -58.75 -78.73
N GLN A 51 -65.47 -58.92 -79.93
CA GLN A 51 -64.05 -58.67 -80.23
C GLN A 51 -63.67 -57.21 -79.97
N GLU A 52 -64.49 -56.24 -80.38
CA GLU A 52 -64.25 -54.82 -80.10
C GLU A 52 -64.30 -54.52 -78.60
N THR A 53 -65.25 -55.11 -77.87
CA THR A 53 -65.37 -54.97 -76.40
C THR A 53 -64.18 -55.59 -75.68
N GLN A 54 -63.72 -56.77 -76.11
CA GLN A 54 -62.53 -57.44 -75.58
C GLN A 54 -61.26 -56.63 -75.86
N LYS A 55 -61.13 -56.02 -77.06
CA LYS A 55 -60.02 -55.13 -77.41
C LYS A 55 -60.00 -53.88 -76.53
N ARG A 56 -61.14 -53.18 -76.40
CA ARG A 56 -61.24 -52.02 -75.48
C ARG A 56 -60.93 -52.41 -74.03
N ALA A 57 -61.36 -53.60 -73.58
CA ALA A 57 -61.07 -54.12 -72.25
C ALA A 57 -59.60 -54.56 -72.06
N SER A 58 -58.85 -54.88 -73.11
CA SER A 58 -57.39 -55.08 -73.01
C SER A 58 -56.65 -53.75 -73.03
N GLU A 59 -57.07 -52.79 -73.86
CA GLU A 59 -56.52 -51.43 -73.92
C GLU A 59 -56.66 -50.70 -72.57
N ILE A 60 -57.84 -50.77 -71.93
CA ILE A 60 -58.07 -50.19 -70.59
C ILE A 60 -57.18 -50.86 -69.52
N ARG A 61 -57.00 -52.19 -69.56
CA ARG A 61 -56.09 -52.89 -68.63
C ARG A 61 -54.63 -52.49 -68.85
N ASN A 62 -54.18 -52.41 -70.10
CA ASN A 62 -52.82 -52.00 -70.46
C ASN A 62 -52.55 -50.52 -70.15
N LEU A 63 -53.57 -49.65 -70.23
CA LEU A 63 -53.46 -48.26 -69.79
C LEU A 63 -53.41 -48.14 -68.26
N ARG A 64 -54.29 -48.85 -67.53
CA ARG A 64 -54.25 -48.89 -66.07
C ARG A 64 -52.90 -49.38 -65.55
N LYS A 65 -52.40 -50.50 -66.10
CA LYS A 65 -51.09 -51.03 -65.69
C LYS A 65 -49.97 -50.02 -65.92
N ARG A 66 -49.86 -49.42 -67.11
CA ARG A 66 -48.81 -48.39 -67.38
C ARG A 66 -48.92 -47.18 -66.46
N ASN A 67 -50.13 -46.75 -66.12
CA ASN A 67 -50.34 -45.65 -65.18
C ASN A 67 -49.95 -46.01 -63.73
N GLU A 68 -50.13 -47.28 -63.35
CA GLU A 68 -49.73 -47.84 -62.05
C GLU A 68 -48.22 -48.06 -61.97
N ASP A 69 -47.61 -48.67 -62.99
CA ASP A 69 -46.15 -48.83 -63.15
C ASP A 69 -45.44 -47.46 -63.04
N HIS A 70 -45.90 -46.44 -63.81
CA HIS A 70 -45.36 -45.07 -63.78
C HIS A 70 -45.63 -44.35 -62.44
N LYS A 71 -46.73 -44.65 -61.75
CA LYS A 71 -46.98 -44.12 -60.39
C LYS A 71 -45.94 -44.69 -59.41
N LEU A 72 -45.72 -46.00 -59.42
CA LEU A 72 -44.75 -46.68 -58.56
C LEU A 72 -43.32 -46.20 -58.84
N GLU A 73 -42.95 -46.02 -60.12
CA GLU A 73 -41.66 -45.45 -60.52
C GLU A 73 -41.47 -44.02 -59.97
N LYS A 74 -42.48 -43.15 -60.11
CA LYS A 74 -42.44 -41.79 -59.57
C LYS A 74 -42.37 -41.75 -58.04
N GLU A 75 -43.07 -42.66 -57.35
CA GLU A 75 -43.02 -42.79 -55.89
C GLU A 75 -41.65 -43.31 -55.43
N ALA A 76 -41.06 -44.28 -56.12
CA ALA A 76 -39.72 -44.80 -55.85
C ALA A 76 -38.64 -43.72 -56.06
N LEU A 77 -38.69 -42.96 -57.16
CA LEU A 77 -37.76 -41.86 -57.43
C LEU A 77 -37.85 -40.75 -56.36
N ASN A 78 -39.06 -40.41 -55.91
CA ASN A 78 -39.24 -39.42 -54.85
C ASN A 78 -38.78 -39.95 -53.47
N GLN A 79 -38.96 -41.24 -53.18
CA GLN A 79 -38.38 -41.88 -52.00
C GLN A 79 -36.85 -41.86 -52.04
N GLN A 80 -36.23 -42.17 -53.18
CA GLN A 80 -34.78 -42.11 -53.36
C GLN A 80 -34.26 -40.69 -53.11
N ARG A 81 -34.82 -39.68 -53.78
CA ARG A 81 -34.42 -38.27 -53.59
C ARG A 81 -34.57 -37.81 -52.13
N ASN A 82 -35.61 -38.27 -51.43
CA ASN A 82 -35.80 -37.96 -50.01
C ASN A 82 -34.75 -38.64 -49.12
N ARG A 83 -34.28 -39.85 -49.45
CA ARG A 83 -33.18 -40.52 -48.75
C ARG A 83 -31.84 -39.81 -48.99
N GLU A 84 -31.57 -39.42 -50.24
CA GLU A 84 -30.37 -38.65 -50.60
C GLU A 84 -30.32 -37.30 -49.88
N LEU A 85 -31.45 -36.57 -49.83
CA LEU A 85 -31.56 -35.33 -49.06
C LEU A 85 -31.37 -35.55 -47.55
N ALA A 86 -31.93 -36.63 -46.99
CA ALA A 86 -31.73 -36.98 -45.58
C ALA A 86 -30.26 -37.28 -45.27
N MET A 87 -29.55 -38.03 -46.13
CA MET A 87 -28.11 -38.28 -45.99
C MET A 87 -27.28 -36.99 -46.08
N GLN A 88 -27.62 -36.07 -46.98
CA GLN A 88 -26.95 -34.76 -47.06
C GLN A 88 -27.19 -33.91 -45.80
N MET A 89 -28.42 -33.90 -45.27
CA MET A 89 -28.74 -33.23 -44.02
C MET A 89 -27.98 -33.84 -42.83
N GLU A 90 -27.90 -35.17 -42.75
CA GLU A 90 -27.14 -35.87 -41.72
C GLU A 90 -25.64 -35.52 -41.80
N GLN A 91 -25.01 -35.61 -42.97
CA GLN A 91 -23.63 -35.20 -43.20
C GLN A 91 -23.38 -33.74 -42.77
N LEU A 92 -24.29 -32.82 -43.08
CA LEU A 92 -24.21 -31.42 -42.65
C LEU A 92 -24.34 -31.26 -41.12
N THR A 93 -25.15 -32.08 -40.44
CA THR A 93 -25.21 -32.06 -38.96
C THR A 93 -23.95 -32.63 -38.31
N VAL A 94 -23.37 -33.69 -38.88
CA VAL A 94 -22.09 -34.26 -38.42
C VAL A 94 -20.96 -33.25 -38.61
N ALA A 95 -20.85 -32.63 -39.80
CA ALA A 95 -19.84 -31.61 -40.08
C ALA A 95 -19.97 -30.37 -39.18
N LYS A 96 -21.20 -29.94 -38.85
CA LYS A 96 -21.43 -28.87 -37.86
C LYS A 96 -20.92 -29.25 -36.47
N ARG A 97 -21.34 -30.41 -35.95
CA ARG A 97 -20.90 -30.93 -34.64
C ARG A 97 -19.37 -31.08 -34.56
N GLU A 98 -18.74 -31.56 -35.63
CA GLU A 98 -17.29 -31.72 -35.65
C GLU A 98 -16.55 -30.37 -35.67
N ASN A 99 -17.07 -29.38 -36.41
CA ASN A 99 -16.53 -28.02 -36.42
C ASN A 99 -16.73 -27.31 -35.06
N GLU A 100 -17.86 -27.53 -34.40
CA GLU A 100 -18.11 -27.08 -33.02
C GLU A 100 -17.13 -27.72 -32.03
N ARG A 101 -16.90 -29.04 -32.11
CA ARG A 101 -15.87 -29.73 -31.31
C ARG A 101 -14.47 -29.15 -31.54
N ARG A 102 -14.04 -28.98 -32.81
CA ARG A 102 -12.72 -28.40 -33.14
C ARG A 102 -12.57 -26.97 -32.59
N LYS A 103 -13.66 -26.18 -32.55
CA LYS A 103 -13.67 -24.84 -31.92
C LYS A 103 -13.55 -24.91 -30.40
N GLN A 104 -14.23 -25.85 -29.75
CA GLN A 104 -14.12 -26.07 -28.30
C GLN A 104 -12.70 -26.51 -27.92
N GLU A 105 -12.13 -27.48 -28.63
CA GLU A 105 -10.76 -27.97 -28.41
C GLU A 105 -9.71 -26.86 -28.58
N SER A 106 -9.88 -26.01 -29.61
CA SER A 106 -9.04 -24.83 -29.83
C SER A 106 -9.18 -23.79 -28.70
N ALA A 107 -10.41 -23.48 -28.27
CA ALA A 107 -10.67 -22.55 -27.18
C ALA A 107 -10.11 -23.05 -25.83
N GLU A 108 -10.25 -24.35 -25.54
CA GLU A 108 -9.63 -24.98 -24.38
C GLU A 108 -8.10 -24.92 -24.42
N PHE A 109 -7.49 -25.19 -25.58
CA PHE A 109 -6.03 -25.11 -25.73
C PHE A 109 -5.51 -23.70 -25.44
N LEU A 110 -6.13 -22.66 -26.00
CA LEU A 110 -5.79 -21.27 -25.68
C LEU A 110 -6.05 -20.92 -24.21
N ALA A 111 -7.08 -21.49 -23.57
CA ALA A 111 -7.36 -21.28 -22.15
C ALA A 111 -6.30 -21.93 -21.24
N ARG A 112 -5.82 -23.14 -21.60
CA ARG A 112 -4.73 -23.84 -20.89
C ARG A 112 -3.43 -23.06 -20.98
N GLN A 113 -2.98 -22.67 -22.18
CA GLN A 113 -1.78 -21.83 -22.36
C GLN A 113 -1.88 -20.49 -21.60
N LYS A 114 -3.04 -19.81 -21.64
CA LYS A 114 -3.25 -18.57 -20.88
C LYS A 114 -3.21 -18.78 -19.36
N ARG A 115 -3.55 -19.97 -18.86
CA ARG A 115 -3.42 -20.32 -17.44
C ARG A 115 -1.96 -20.62 -17.06
N GLU A 116 -1.27 -21.39 -17.88
CA GLU A 116 0.15 -21.72 -17.70
C GLU A 116 1.02 -20.46 -17.67
N MET A 117 0.85 -19.56 -18.65
CA MET A 117 1.55 -18.26 -18.67
C MET A 117 1.27 -17.41 -17.42
N ARG A 118 0.03 -17.42 -16.90
CA ARG A 118 -0.32 -16.68 -15.67
C ARG A 118 0.37 -17.25 -14.43
N GLU A 119 0.40 -18.56 -14.27
CA GLU A 119 1.10 -19.19 -13.12
C GLU A 119 2.63 -19.03 -13.24
N MET A 120 3.19 -19.07 -14.46
CA MET A 120 4.61 -18.74 -14.70
C MET A 120 4.94 -17.31 -14.27
N THR A 121 4.25 -16.29 -14.80
CA THR A 121 4.51 -14.88 -14.44
C THR A 121 4.26 -14.60 -12.95
N LYS A 122 3.27 -15.26 -12.34
CA LYS A 122 3.02 -15.19 -10.89
C LYS A 122 4.13 -15.85 -10.06
N GLY A 123 4.72 -16.94 -10.56
CA GLY A 123 5.90 -17.58 -9.97
C GLY A 123 7.15 -16.71 -10.06
N GLU A 124 7.38 -16.06 -11.22
CA GLU A 124 8.45 -15.08 -11.44
C GLU A 124 8.30 -13.87 -10.50
N GLN A 125 7.09 -13.31 -10.40
CA GLN A 125 6.77 -12.21 -9.46
C GLN A 125 7.04 -12.62 -8.01
N ALA A 126 6.53 -13.76 -7.56
CA ALA A 126 6.75 -14.25 -6.20
C ALA A 126 8.24 -14.57 -5.91
N SER A 127 9.02 -14.95 -6.92
CA SER A 127 10.47 -15.13 -6.81
C SER A 127 11.19 -13.78 -6.63
N HIS A 128 10.84 -12.79 -7.45
CA HIS A 128 11.39 -11.43 -7.37
C HIS A 128 11.03 -10.73 -6.05
N GLU A 129 9.80 -10.89 -5.55
CA GLU A 129 9.39 -10.38 -4.23
C GLU A 129 10.20 -11.00 -3.09
N ARG A 130 10.48 -12.31 -3.14
CA ARG A 130 11.35 -12.99 -2.15
C ARG A 130 12.78 -12.46 -2.20
N GLN A 131 13.36 -12.31 -3.39
CA GLN A 131 14.71 -11.74 -3.56
C GLN A 131 14.80 -10.31 -3.01
N LEU A 132 13.79 -9.47 -3.28
CA LEU A 132 13.72 -8.11 -2.77
C LEU A 132 13.54 -8.07 -1.24
N ALA A 133 12.78 -9.00 -0.66
CA ALA A 133 12.64 -9.14 0.79
C ALA A 133 13.95 -9.60 1.46
N GLU A 134 14.66 -10.54 0.85
CA GLU A 134 15.97 -11.03 1.31
C GLU A 134 17.05 -9.94 1.25
N GLN A 135 17.11 -9.17 0.16
CA GLN A 135 17.99 -8.00 0.04
C GLN A 135 17.72 -6.98 1.17
N ARG A 136 16.45 -6.62 1.40
CA ARG A 136 16.05 -5.70 2.48
C ARG A 136 16.42 -6.22 3.88
N LEU A 137 16.33 -7.54 4.11
CA LEU A 137 16.77 -8.16 5.37
C LEU A 137 18.29 -8.10 5.52
N LEU A 138 19.05 -8.34 4.45
CA LEU A 138 20.51 -8.24 4.45
C LEU A 138 21.01 -6.81 4.66
N GLU A 139 20.37 -5.82 4.02
CA GLU A 139 20.62 -4.39 4.25
C GLU A 139 20.31 -3.98 5.69
N ARG A 140 19.15 -4.40 6.22
CA ARG A 140 18.79 -4.16 7.62
C ARG A 140 19.80 -4.78 8.60
N LYS A 141 20.31 -5.98 8.31
CA LYS A 141 21.34 -6.65 9.12
C LYS A 141 22.65 -5.85 9.11
N LYS A 142 23.15 -5.47 7.93
CA LYS A 142 24.33 -4.60 7.78
C LYS A 142 24.18 -3.24 8.46
N ALA A 143 22.98 -2.65 8.41
CA ALA A 143 22.69 -1.37 9.08
C ALA A 143 22.70 -1.50 10.62
N LEU A 144 22.23 -2.62 11.17
CA LEU A 144 22.33 -2.93 12.60
C LEU A 144 23.78 -3.17 13.01
N GLU A 145 24.52 -4.02 12.29
CA GLU A 145 25.94 -4.31 12.53
C GLU A 145 26.80 -3.03 12.50
N SER A 146 26.55 -2.14 11.53
CA SER A 146 27.20 -0.83 11.44
C SER A 146 26.85 0.08 12.62
N LYS A 147 25.57 0.14 13.01
CA LYS A 147 25.10 0.93 14.16
C LYS A 147 25.69 0.43 15.49
N GLU A 148 25.84 -0.89 15.64
CA GLU A 148 26.46 -1.51 16.81
C GLU A 148 27.97 -1.24 16.85
N ALA A 149 28.67 -1.38 15.72
CA ALA A 149 30.10 -1.03 15.62
C ALA A 149 30.38 0.46 15.90
N VAL A 150 29.49 1.37 15.47
CA VAL A 150 29.57 2.80 15.83
C VAL A 150 29.33 2.99 17.33
N ARG A 151 28.33 2.32 17.92
CA ARG A 151 28.06 2.40 19.37
C ARG A 151 29.23 1.87 20.21
N GLN A 152 29.84 0.75 19.82
CA GLN A 152 31.03 0.19 20.46
C GLN A 152 32.20 1.17 20.41
N LYS A 153 32.54 1.70 19.23
CA LYS A 153 33.60 2.72 19.07
C LYS A 153 33.34 4.00 19.88
N GLN A 154 32.09 4.44 19.98
CA GLN A 154 31.71 5.57 20.85
C GLN A 154 31.89 5.26 22.33
N GLN A 155 31.58 4.03 22.76
CA GLN A 155 31.78 3.59 24.15
C GLN A 155 33.28 3.47 24.47
N GLU A 156 34.07 2.77 23.64
CA GLU A 156 35.53 2.69 23.79
C GLU A 156 36.19 4.08 23.87
N CYS A 157 35.74 5.03 23.05
CA CYS A 157 36.27 6.39 23.04
C CYS A 157 35.99 7.11 24.37
N LYS A 158 34.77 6.96 24.92
CA LYS A 158 34.40 7.51 26.24
C LYS A 158 35.19 6.84 27.37
N GLU A 159 35.38 5.52 27.31
CA GLU A 159 36.15 4.77 28.32
C GLU A 159 37.64 5.14 28.29
N LYS A 160 38.23 5.34 27.10
CA LYS A 160 39.61 5.85 26.93
C LYS A 160 39.73 7.26 27.48
N GLN A 161 38.84 8.19 27.12
CA GLN A 161 38.81 9.55 27.67
C GLN A 161 38.62 9.58 29.19
N LEU A 162 37.81 8.68 29.76
CA LEU A 162 37.62 8.57 31.21
C LEU A 162 38.89 8.03 31.89
N SER A 163 39.52 7.00 31.33
CA SER A 163 40.77 6.43 31.84
C SER A 163 41.93 7.41 31.77
N GLU A 164 42.03 8.20 30.69
CA GLU A 164 43.01 9.27 30.52
C GLU A 164 42.79 10.39 31.56
N LYS A 165 41.54 10.82 31.77
CA LYS A 165 41.19 11.78 32.84
C LYS A 165 41.51 11.23 34.24
N GLN A 166 41.22 9.95 34.50
CA GLN A 166 41.57 9.30 35.77
C GLN A 166 43.08 9.25 36.00
N LYS A 167 43.86 8.87 34.98
CA LYS A 167 45.33 8.88 35.03
C LYS A 167 45.88 10.28 35.24
N GLN A 168 45.32 11.30 34.58
CA GLN A 168 45.74 12.69 34.79
C GLN A 168 45.41 13.17 36.21
N MET A 169 44.22 12.87 36.73
CA MET A 169 43.86 13.20 38.12
C MET A 169 44.77 12.48 39.13
N GLU A 170 45.13 11.22 38.89
CA GLU A 170 46.07 10.47 39.74
C GLU A 170 47.50 11.00 39.65
N GLN A 171 48.00 11.34 38.45
CA GLN A 171 49.30 11.99 38.28
C GLN A 171 49.33 13.34 39.00
N ASN A 172 48.29 14.17 38.84
CA ASN A 172 48.16 15.44 39.56
C ASN A 172 48.09 15.23 41.08
N ARG A 173 47.41 14.18 41.56
CA ARG A 173 47.35 13.81 42.99
C ARG A 173 48.73 13.41 43.52
N LEU A 174 49.43 12.52 42.81
CA LEU A 174 50.78 12.07 43.19
C LEU A 174 51.81 13.21 43.14
N GLU A 175 51.68 14.16 42.19
CA GLU A 175 52.53 15.36 42.17
C GLU A 175 52.21 16.29 43.34
N TYR A 176 50.93 16.48 43.68
CA TYR A 176 50.53 17.26 44.85
C TYR A 176 50.99 16.62 46.17
N GLU A 177 50.80 15.31 46.34
CA GLU A 177 51.30 14.52 47.47
C GLU A 177 52.84 14.65 47.59
N ARG A 178 53.56 14.59 46.47
CA ARG A 178 55.02 14.81 46.44
C ARG A 178 55.39 16.23 46.86
N ARG A 179 54.77 17.27 46.30
CA ARG A 179 55.02 18.67 46.66
C ARG A 179 54.73 18.91 48.15
N LEU A 180 53.65 18.33 48.68
CA LEU A 180 53.31 18.39 50.11
C LEU A 180 54.34 17.64 50.98
N ALA A 181 54.89 16.51 50.52
CA ALA A 181 55.98 15.81 51.20
C ALA A 181 57.32 16.57 51.16
N GLU A 182 57.57 17.36 50.11
CA GLU A 182 58.72 18.26 50.03
C GLU A 182 58.54 19.48 50.96
N GLU A 183 57.37 20.12 50.95
CA GLU A 183 57.01 21.26 51.81
C GLU A 183 56.98 20.89 53.31
N THR A 184 56.38 19.77 53.69
CA THR A 184 56.39 19.31 55.10
C THR A 184 57.79 18.92 55.57
N LYS A 185 58.66 18.45 54.66
CA LYS A 185 60.07 18.18 54.95
C LYS A 185 60.90 19.46 55.08
N GLU A 186 60.55 20.52 54.36
CA GLU A 186 61.04 21.89 54.60
C GLU A 186 60.58 22.44 55.96
N GLN A 187 59.28 22.31 56.26
CA GLN A 187 58.68 22.72 57.53
C GLN A 187 59.38 22.03 58.72
N GLN A 188 59.62 20.71 58.64
CA GLN A 188 60.36 19.97 59.67
C GLN A 188 61.84 20.38 59.82
N LYS A 189 62.49 20.96 58.80
CA LYS A 189 63.82 21.58 58.97
C LYS A 189 63.68 22.89 59.76
N LYS A 190 62.80 23.78 59.29
CA LYS A 190 62.54 25.10 59.88
C LYS A 190 62.07 24.97 61.34
N GLU A 191 61.25 23.97 61.65
CA GLU A 191 60.83 23.64 63.01
C GLU A 191 62.00 23.18 63.89
N LYS A 192 62.91 22.34 63.38
CA LYS A 192 64.13 21.93 64.11
C LYS A 192 65.14 23.07 64.28
N GLU A 193 65.15 24.04 63.38
CA GLU A 193 65.92 25.27 63.49
C GLU A 193 65.31 26.20 64.55
N LEU A 194 63.98 26.38 64.55
CA LEU A 194 63.24 27.10 65.58
C LEU A 194 63.39 26.43 66.97
N GLN A 195 63.36 25.10 67.06
CA GLN A 195 63.59 24.38 68.32
C GLN A 195 65.00 24.62 68.87
N LYS A 196 66.02 24.71 68.01
CA LYS A 196 67.39 25.10 68.43
C LYS A 196 67.46 26.56 68.88
N LEU A 197 66.81 27.47 68.17
CA LEU A 197 66.75 28.88 68.55
C LEU A 197 66.01 29.06 69.89
N ALA A 198 64.92 28.32 70.13
CA ALA A 198 64.20 28.31 71.40
C ALA A 198 65.02 27.68 72.54
N GLN A 199 65.84 26.66 72.27
CA GLN A 199 66.82 26.15 73.25
C GLN A 199 67.86 27.21 73.61
N GLN A 200 68.41 27.92 72.61
CA GLN A 200 69.35 29.02 72.83
C GLN A 200 68.70 30.20 73.57
N GLU A 201 67.43 30.49 73.30
CA GLU A 201 66.62 31.48 74.03
C GLU A 201 66.44 31.06 75.49
N MET A 202 66.09 29.80 75.78
CA MET A 202 66.02 29.29 77.15
C MET A 202 67.38 29.35 77.87
N GLU A 203 68.48 28.93 77.24
CA GLU A 203 69.84 29.08 77.82
C GLU A 203 70.20 30.55 78.11
N LEU A 204 69.76 31.48 77.26
CA LEU A 204 69.96 32.92 77.47
C LEU A 204 69.06 33.46 78.60
N ILE A 205 67.81 33.01 78.69
CA ILE A 205 66.87 33.37 79.76
C ILE A 205 67.36 32.80 81.11
N GLU A 206 67.79 31.54 81.17
CA GLU A 206 68.39 30.93 82.37
C GLU A 206 69.65 31.69 82.80
N ARG A 207 70.54 32.04 81.87
CA ARG A 207 71.71 32.89 82.16
C ARG A 207 71.31 34.30 82.62
N LEU A 208 70.24 34.87 82.09
CA LEU A 208 69.76 36.20 82.49
C LEU A 208 69.12 36.14 83.87
N GLN A 209 68.34 35.11 84.17
CA GLN A 209 67.76 34.84 85.49
C GLN A 209 68.85 34.53 86.53
N HIS A 210 69.88 33.76 86.18
CA HIS A 210 71.04 33.53 87.04
C HIS A 210 71.76 34.86 87.35
N LYS A 211 71.99 35.71 86.35
CA LYS A 211 72.58 37.05 86.56
C LYS A 211 71.69 37.99 87.36
N GLN A 212 70.38 37.94 87.18
CA GLN A 212 69.43 38.69 87.99
C GLN A 212 69.37 38.17 89.44
N LEU A 213 69.55 36.87 89.65
CA LEU A 213 69.66 36.26 90.99
C LEU A 213 71.01 36.59 91.65
N GLU A 214 72.12 36.55 90.92
CA GLU A 214 73.44 37.04 91.36
C GLU A 214 73.38 38.52 91.75
N GLN A 215 72.75 39.37 90.92
CA GLN A 215 72.52 40.77 91.26
C GLN A 215 71.64 40.90 92.51
N ARG A 216 70.55 40.12 92.61
CA ARG A 216 69.64 40.18 93.75
C ARG A 216 70.30 39.74 95.05
N THR A 217 71.10 38.68 95.03
CA THR A 217 71.89 38.24 96.19
C THR A 217 72.98 39.24 96.57
N ALA A 218 73.67 39.86 95.60
CA ALA A 218 74.61 40.94 95.86
C ALA A 218 73.92 42.21 96.42
N TYR A 219 72.69 42.51 96.01
CA TYR A 219 71.86 43.57 96.61
C TYR A 219 71.37 43.19 98.01
N GLU A 220 70.98 41.95 98.27
CA GLU A 220 70.58 41.46 99.59
C GLU A 220 71.76 41.45 100.59
N GLU A 221 72.98 41.11 100.14
CA GLU A 221 74.21 41.28 100.93
C GLU A 221 74.50 42.76 101.25
N LEU A 222 74.30 43.67 100.28
CA LEU A 222 74.42 45.12 100.48
C LEU A 222 73.35 45.70 101.43
N GLU A 223 72.09 45.29 101.30
CA GLU A 223 71.01 45.72 102.20
C GLU A 223 71.24 45.21 103.63
N SER A 224 71.71 43.97 103.78
CA SER A 224 72.12 43.38 105.06
C SER A 224 73.25 44.17 105.74
N ALA A 225 74.15 44.77 104.94
CA ALA A 225 75.22 45.64 105.43
C ALA A 225 74.79 47.10 105.71
N LEU A 226 73.64 47.56 105.19
CA LEU A 226 73.25 48.99 105.20
C LEU A 226 71.98 49.33 106.01
N GLY A 227 71.25 48.34 106.53
CA GLY A 227 70.40 48.52 107.72
C GLY A 227 69.25 49.53 107.62
N LEU A 228 68.65 49.72 106.43
CA LEU A 228 67.55 50.65 106.18
C LEU A 228 66.23 49.93 105.84
N LYS A 229 65.11 50.67 105.86
CA LYS A 229 63.77 50.07 105.92
C LYS A 229 62.69 50.90 105.19
N LYS A 230 61.82 50.19 104.45
CA LYS A 230 60.41 50.52 104.09
C LYS A 230 60.11 51.46 102.90
N GLY A 231 59.14 51.04 102.07
CA GLY A 231 58.26 51.88 101.23
C GLY A 231 58.55 51.73 99.73
N GLU A 232 57.67 51.36 98.78
CA GLU A 232 56.19 51.40 98.54
C GLU A 232 55.78 52.45 97.48
N SER A 233 54.89 52.07 96.54
CA SER A 233 54.16 52.93 95.57
C SER A 233 54.99 53.55 94.39
N ARG A 234 54.45 53.84 93.18
CA ARG A 234 53.16 53.50 92.49
C ARG A 234 53.19 53.89 90.98
N ASP A 235 52.05 53.69 90.30
CA ASP A 235 51.59 54.28 89.00
C ASP A 235 52.33 53.88 87.69
N ALA A 236 51.74 53.64 86.50
CA ALA A 236 50.39 53.72 85.87
C ALA A 236 50.05 54.98 85.03
N PHE A 237 50.00 54.85 83.67
CA PHE A 237 48.80 55.08 82.80
C PHE A 237 49.07 54.80 81.28
N PRO A 238 48.04 54.66 80.39
CA PRO A 238 48.20 54.27 78.97
C PRO A 238 47.44 55.11 77.90
N LYS A 239 47.43 54.65 76.62
CA LYS A 239 46.66 55.11 75.40
C LYS A 239 47.31 56.28 74.62
N THR A 240 46.99 56.57 73.34
CA THR A 240 46.03 56.04 72.32
C THR A 240 46.78 55.30 71.15
N SER A 241 46.48 55.23 69.83
CA SER A 241 45.45 55.79 68.90
C SER A 241 45.35 54.97 67.58
N GLY A 242 44.42 55.32 66.67
CA GLY A 242 44.35 54.92 65.23
C GLY A 242 43.76 56.09 64.40
N PRO A 243 42.94 55.90 63.34
CA PRO A 243 43.07 55.09 62.11
C PRO A 243 42.81 55.95 60.81
N VAL A 244 42.70 55.35 59.60
CA VAL A 244 42.05 55.83 58.32
C VAL A 244 42.39 54.80 57.20
N ALA A 245 41.47 54.11 56.49
CA ALA A 245 40.52 54.48 55.40
C ALA A 245 41.18 54.75 54.01
N ALA A 246 40.58 54.56 52.81
CA ALA A 246 39.46 53.75 52.26
C ALA A 246 39.34 53.99 50.71
N GLU A 247 38.35 53.38 50.03
CA GLU A 247 37.77 53.74 48.68
C GLU A 247 38.59 53.52 47.39
N PRO A 248 37.97 53.51 46.16
CA PRO A 248 36.55 53.32 45.74
C PRO A 248 36.42 51.98 44.91
N GLY A 249 35.55 51.71 43.91
CA GLY A 249 34.47 52.43 43.17
C GLY A 249 33.88 51.56 42.01
N LEU A 250 32.74 51.94 41.40
CA LEU A 250 32.00 51.23 40.32
C LEU A 250 30.91 52.15 39.67
N ALA A 251 30.06 51.62 38.76
CA ALA A 251 28.70 52.09 38.38
C ALA A 251 28.51 53.34 37.46
N ASP A 252 27.36 53.61 36.78
CA ASP A 252 26.27 52.77 36.18
C ASP A 252 25.35 53.62 35.24
N GLU A 253 24.31 53.00 34.65
CA GLU A 253 23.26 53.53 33.74
C GLU A 253 21.99 54.09 34.46
N PRO A 254 21.01 54.71 33.75
CA PRO A 254 19.87 55.42 34.38
C PRO A 254 18.73 54.53 34.94
N ASP A 255 18.01 55.06 35.94
CA ASP A 255 17.04 54.36 36.81
C ASP A 255 15.60 54.22 36.25
N GLU A 256 14.95 53.10 36.59
CA GLU A 256 13.63 52.64 36.16
C GLU A 256 12.50 53.65 36.44
N GLN A 257 12.63 54.43 37.52
CA GLN A 257 11.59 55.38 37.95
C GLN A 257 11.38 56.55 36.98
N GLU A 258 12.36 56.92 36.16
CA GLU A 258 12.18 57.95 35.14
C GLU A 258 11.53 57.37 33.88
N VAL A 259 11.88 56.12 33.53
CA VAL A 259 11.29 55.36 32.41
C VAL A 259 9.77 55.25 32.57
N ALA A 260 9.29 54.95 33.78
CA ALA A 260 7.87 54.88 34.09
C ALA A 260 7.11 56.21 33.87
N LYS A 261 7.73 57.36 34.17
CA LYS A 261 7.11 58.68 33.99
C LYS A 261 6.93 59.03 32.52
N GLN A 262 7.97 58.81 31.71
CA GLN A 262 7.92 59.15 30.28
C GLN A 262 6.94 58.25 29.51
N PHE A 263 6.74 57.00 29.93
CA PHE A 263 5.70 56.12 29.41
C PHE A 263 4.28 56.65 29.73
N GLY A 264 4.04 57.05 30.99
CA GLY A 264 2.76 57.59 31.45
C GLY A 264 2.36 58.95 30.85
N ILE A 265 3.29 59.64 30.17
CA ILE A 265 3.00 60.87 29.39
C ILE A 265 2.38 60.55 28.01
N LEU A 266 2.61 59.34 27.46
CA LEU A 266 2.15 58.95 26.13
C LEU A 266 0.88 58.09 26.15
N ASP A 267 0.61 57.41 27.27
CA ASP A 267 -0.62 56.69 27.57
C ASP A 267 -1.62 57.60 28.31
N GLU A 268 -2.05 58.69 27.65
CA GLU A 268 -2.97 59.69 28.22
C GLU A 268 -4.32 59.10 28.69
N GLU A 269 -4.72 57.95 28.13
CA GLU A 269 -5.93 57.20 28.51
C GLU A 269 -5.71 56.23 29.69
N GLY A 270 -4.47 56.05 30.17
CA GLY A 270 -4.13 55.20 31.33
C GLY A 270 -4.37 53.71 31.10
N THR A 271 -4.18 53.22 29.88
CA THR A 271 -4.48 51.85 29.44
C THR A 271 -3.42 50.80 29.81
N GLY A 272 -2.19 51.22 30.11
CA GLY A 272 -1.01 50.39 30.29
C GLY A 272 -0.21 50.11 29.00
N PHE A 273 -0.61 50.69 27.87
CA PHE A 273 -0.03 50.43 26.54
C PHE A 273 0.13 51.72 25.73
N ILE A 274 1.23 51.84 24.98
CA ILE A 274 1.39 52.85 23.93
C ILE A 274 1.24 52.21 22.55
N ALA A 275 0.85 52.98 21.52
CA ALA A 275 0.89 52.51 20.14
C ALA A 275 2.34 52.38 19.66
N THR A 276 2.64 51.41 18.79
CA THR A 276 4.02 51.21 18.26
C THR A 276 4.62 52.46 17.62
N GLY A 277 3.80 53.25 16.90
CA GLY A 277 4.22 54.53 16.32
C GLY A 277 4.62 55.61 17.33
N GLN A 278 4.29 55.47 18.62
CA GLN A 278 4.69 56.38 19.70
C GLN A 278 6.03 55.99 20.35
N LEU A 279 6.59 54.82 20.04
CA LEU A 279 7.87 54.35 20.63
C LEU A 279 9.00 55.36 20.40
N ASN A 280 9.09 55.97 19.21
CA ASN A 280 10.10 56.98 18.91
C ASN A 280 10.00 58.22 19.82
N SER A 281 8.77 58.63 20.15
CA SER A 281 8.51 59.73 21.09
C SER A 281 8.94 59.37 22.51
N LEU A 282 8.74 58.10 22.94
CA LEU A 282 9.21 57.63 24.24
C LEU A 282 10.73 57.68 24.35
N MET A 283 11.44 57.14 23.35
CA MET A 283 12.92 57.17 23.33
C MET A 283 13.45 58.61 23.31
N THR A 284 12.83 59.48 22.50
CA THR A 284 13.17 60.92 22.44
C THR A 284 12.95 61.63 23.78
N ASN A 285 11.85 61.34 24.48
CA ASN A 285 11.56 61.90 25.80
C ASN A 285 12.55 61.41 26.88
N LEU A 286 13.10 60.20 26.72
CA LEU A 286 14.20 59.66 27.54
C LEU A 286 15.59 60.16 27.09
N GLY A 287 15.66 61.07 26.11
CA GLY A 287 16.90 61.67 25.60
C GLY A 287 17.70 60.79 24.63
N ILE A 288 17.14 59.66 24.16
CA ILE A 288 17.82 58.71 23.28
C ILE A 288 17.21 58.75 21.88
N SER A 289 17.97 59.27 20.92
CA SER A 289 17.59 59.25 19.50
C SER A 289 18.01 57.94 18.84
N LEU A 290 17.06 57.05 18.54
CA LEU A 290 17.29 55.93 17.63
C LEU A 290 17.30 56.39 16.17
N ASN A 291 18.01 55.67 15.30
CA ASN A 291 17.79 55.78 13.85
C ASN A 291 16.66 54.87 13.37
N ASP A 292 16.12 55.13 12.17
CA ASP A 292 14.93 54.44 11.63
C ASP A 292 15.06 52.91 11.65
N ALA A 293 16.23 52.36 11.33
CA ALA A 293 16.48 50.92 11.31
C ALA A 293 16.56 50.31 12.73
N GLN A 294 17.11 51.05 13.70
CA GLN A 294 17.10 50.65 15.11
C GLN A 294 15.68 50.72 15.70
N LEU A 295 14.90 51.73 15.32
CA LEU A 295 13.50 51.89 15.74
C LEU A 295 12.62 50.77 15.16
N GLU A 296 12.78 50.43 13.88
CA GLU A 296 12.08 49.30 13.24
C GLU A 296 12.47 47.97 13.93
N GLN A 297 13.76 47.76 14.20
CA GLN A 297 14.26 46.58 14.92
C GLN A 297 13.76 46.50 16.38
N ALA A 298 13.63 47.62 17.08
CA ALA A 298 13.08 47.67 18.44
C ALA A 298 11.56 47.38 18.42
N THR A 299 10.83 48.03 17.51
CA THR A 299 9.38 47.83 17.32
C THR A 299 9.07 46.36 17.03
N SER A 300 9.79 45.73 16.10
CA SER A 300 9.61 44.31 15.76
C SER A 300 10.04 43.34 16.88
N GLN A 301 10.81 43.79 17.87
CA GLN A 301 11.13 43.01 19.06
C GLN A 301 10.13 43.20 20.20
N LEU A 302 9.37 44.29 20.21
CA LEU A 302 8.36 44.60 21.21
C LEU A 302 6.99 44.07 20.79
N ASP A 303 6.49 44.47 19.61
CA ASP A 303 5.19 44.09 19.04
C ASP A 303 5.25 42.70 18.35
N LYS A 304 5.68 41.67 19.10
CA LYS A 304 5.93 40.32 18.56
C LYS A 304 4.67 39.62 18.05
N ASP A 305 3.49 39.97 18.57
CA ASP A 305 2.20 39.44 18.13
C ASP A 305 1.50 40.32 17.07
N ASN A 306 2.09 41.47 16.71
CA ASN A 306 1.56 42.45 15.76
C ASN A 306 0.20 43.04 16.22
N ALA A 307 0.04 43.25 17.53
CA ALA A 307 -1.09 43.96 18.11
C ALA A 307 -1.06 45.48 17.82
N GLY A 308 0.07 46.03 17.36
CA GLY A 308 0.25 47.45 17.11
C GLY A 308 0.38 48.28 18.40
N LYS A 309 0.60 47.62 19.54
CA LYS A 309 0.70 48.20 20.88
C LYS A 309 1.85 47.57 21.65
N ILE A 310 2.48 48.34 22.53
CA ILE A 310 3.59 47.91 23.38
C ILE A 310 3.17 48.12 24.84
N SER A 311 3.26 47.08 25.67
CA SER A 311 3.03 47.25 27.12
C SER A 311 4.26 47.79 27.83
N PHE A 312 4.06 48.44 28.97
CA PHE A 312 5.18 48.94 29.80
C PHE A 312 6.16 47.82 30.21
N GLY A 313 5.65 46.62 30.51
CA GLY A 313 6.47 45.49 30.93
C GLY A 313 7.35 44.90 29.82
N GLU A 314 6.87 44.90 28.57
CA GLU A 314 7.66 44.48 27.40
C GLU A 314 8.73 45.50 27.07
N PHE A 315 8.39 46.79 27.13
CA PHE A 315 9.34 47.89 26.93
C PHE A 315 10.46 47.85 27.97
N LEU A 316 10.13 47.72 29.26
CA LEU A 316 11.12 47.67 30.34
C LEU A 316 12.05 46.46 30.20
N LEU A 317 11.51 45.27 29.91
CA LEU A 317 12.30 44.03 29.73
C LEU A 317 13.28 44.11 28.55
N TRP A 318 12.96 44.91 27.53
CA TRP A 318 13.84 45.17 26.38
C TRP A 318 14.83 46.32 26.63
N TRP A 319 14.48 47.27 27.49
CA TRP A 319 15.37 48.37 27.89
C TRP A 319 16.44 47.93 28.91
N SER A 320 16.15 46.91 29.73
CA SER A 320 17.00 46.48 30.85
C SER A 320 17.84 45.21 30.59
N GLY A 321 18.12 44.82 29.34
CA GLY A 321 18.80 43.54 29.02
C GLY A 321 19.35 43.40 27.60
#